data_AF-A0A8T7A516-F1
#
_entry.id   AF-A0A8T7A516-F1
#
_cell.length_a   1.000
_cell.length_b   1.000
_cell.length_c   1.000
_cell.angle_alpha   90.00
_cell.angle_beta   90.00
_cell.angle_gamma   90.00
#
_symmetry.space_group_name_H-M   'P 1'
#
loop_
_entity.id
_entity.type
_entity.pdbx_description
1 polymer ?
#
loop_
_entity_poly.entity_id
_entity_poly.type
_entity_poly.pdbx_seq_one_letter_code
_entity_poly.pdbx_strand_id
1 'polypeptide(L)'
;MDKGYLYIATGSKFIEEALTSIRSLKKIDSSVHATLVTDKEVNHAEFDNVIIQNIDKVNTTNWKEGIMFKVMGLLKSPYNKTFFIDTDTYFADDCSELFDLLNHFDLLMAHAPADTAQVVIDEKKVAGYYSYNTG
;
A
#
# COMPACT_ATOMS: atom_id res chain seq x y z
N MET A 1 1.07 -5.03 -17.28
CA MET A 1 2.41 -4.71 -16.72
C MET A 1 2.71 -5.75 -15.66
N ASP A 2 3.92 -6.32 -15.61
CA ASP A 2 4.17 -7.46 -14.71
C ASP A 2 4.31 -7.06 -13.24
N LYS A 3 4.98 -5.94 -12.95
CA LYS A 3 5.17 -5.39 -11.60
C LYS A 3 4.89 -3.90 -11.53
N GLY A 4 4.48 -3.42 -10.35
CA GLY A 4 4.30 -1.99 -10.12
C GLY A 4 3.88 -1.64 -8.69
N TYR A 5 3.86 -0.33 -8.44
CA TYR A 5 3.56 0.25 -7.14
C TYR A 5 2.11 0.73 -7.10
N LEU A 6 1.42 0.46 -5.99
CA LEU A 6 0.02 0.82 -5.81
C LEU A 6 -0.13 1.76 -4.61
N TYR A 7 -0.75 2.90 -4.86
CA TYR A 7 -1.14 3.86 -3.84
C TYR A 7 -2.65 3.91 -3.72
N ILE A 8 -3.14 4.05 -2.50
CA ILE A 8 -4.57 4.18 -2.22
C ILE A 8 -4.75 5.41 -1.35
N ALA A 9 -5.39 6.45 -1.88
CA ALA A 9 -5.51 7.75 -1.21
C ALA A 9 -6.93 8.31 -1.31
N THR A 10 -7.57 8.54 -0.16
CA THR A 10 -8.91 9.13 -0.08
C THR A 10 -8.83 10.56 0.43
N GLY A 11 -9.22 11.53 -0.38
CA GLY A 11 -9.21 12.94 -0.03
C GLY A 11 -7.86 13.62 -0.31
N SER A 12 -7.92 14.94 -0.48
CA SER A 12 -6.80 15.72 -1.02
C SER A 12 -5.52 15.64 -0.19
N LYS A 13 -5.63 15.54 1.15
CA LYS A 13 -4.45 15.41 2.04
C LYS A 13 -3.61 14.19 1.67
N PHE A 14 -4.24 13.03 1.55
CA PHE A 14 -3.56 11.76 1.31
C PHE A 14 -3.09 11.64 -0.16
N ILE A 15 -3.78 12.32 -1.09
CA ILE A 15 -3.29 12.44 -2.48
C ILE A 15 -1.97 13.21 -2.53
N GLU A 16 -1.86 14.33 -1.79
CA GLU A 16 -0.61 15.11 -1.73
C GLU A 16 0.53 14.33 -1.04
N GLU A 17 0.21 13.53 -0.02
CA GLU A 17 1.17 12.60 0.59
C GLU A 17 1.64 11.56 -0.44
N ALA A 18 0.70 10.91 -1.14
CA ALA A 18 1.01 9.93 -2.19
C ALA A 18 1.90 10.53 -3.29
N LEU A 19 1.64 11.78 -3.70
CA LEU A 19 2.49 12.52 -4.64
C LEU A 19 3.91 12.72 -4.11
N THR A 20 4.04 13.09 -2.84
CA THR A 20 5.35 13.24 -2.20
C THR A 20 6.10 11.91 -2.16
N SER A 21 5.39 10.82 -1.83
CA SER A 21 5.94 9.46 -1.82
C SER A 21 6.41 9.01 -3.21
N ILE A 22 5.56 9.05 -4.23
CA ILE A 22 5.93 8.59 -5.59
C ILE A 22 7.04 9.46 -6.19
N ARG A 23 7.09 10.75 -5.87
CA ARG A 23 8.20 11.63 -6.27
C ARG A 23 9.53 11.21 -5.62
N SER A 24 9.52 10.71 -4.40
CA SER A 24 10.74 10.16 -3.76
C SER A 24 11.21 8.89 -4.48
N LEU A 25 10.30 7.99 -4.82
CA LEU A 25 10.61 6.78 -5.59
C LEU A 25 11.13 7.10 -6.99
N LYS A 26 10.46 8.00 -7.73
CA LYS A 26 10.87 8.38 -9.09
C LYS A 26 12.21 9.13 -9.16
N LYS A 27 12.71 9.67 -8.03
CA LYS A 27 14.08 10.19 -7.95
C LYS A 27 15.13 9.07 -7.95
N ILE A 28 14.77 7.90 -7.44
CA ILE A 28 15.63 6.70 -7.41
C ILE A 28 15.52 5.96 -8.74
N ASP A 29 14.31 5.68 -9.20
CA ASP A 29 14.03 5.06 -10.50
C ASP A 29 12.86 5.74 -11.21
N SER A 30 13.17 6.52 -12.24
CA SER A 30 12.16 7.23 -13.04
C SER A 30 11.27 6.32 -13.90
N SER A 31 11.68 5.06 -14.12
CA SER A 31 11.00 4.09 -14.99
C SER A 31 9.90 3.29 -14.29
N VAL A 32 9.75 3.42 -12.97
CA VAL A 32 8.74 2.67 -12.21
C VAL A 32 7.32 2.98 -12.69
N HIS A 33 6.50 1.93 -12.73
CA HIS A 33 5.07 2.04 -12.96
C HIS A 33 4.33 2.19 -11.63
N ALA A 34 3.48 3.21 -11.53
CA ALA A 34 2.67 3.47 -10.35
C ALA A 34 1.21 3.74 -10.71
N THR A 35 0.31 3.21 -9.88
CA THR A 35 -1.13 3.42 -9.98
C THR A 35 -1.65 4.07 -8.70
N LEU A 36 -2.46 5.13 -8.84
CA LEU A 36 -3.19 5.75 -7.74
C LEU A 36 -4.66 5.32 -7.78
N VAL A 37 -5.16 4.74 -6.69
CA VAL A 37 -6.59 4.52 -6.47
C VAL A 37 -7.10 5.62 -5.55
N THR A 38 -8.13 6.35 -5.97
CA THR A 38 -8.60 7.53 -5.23
C THR A 38 -10.11 7.79 -5.40
N ASP A 39 -10.67 8.62 -4.53
CA ASP A 39 -12.06 9.08 -4.54
C ASP A 39 -12.27 10.35 -5.39
N LYS A 40 -11.20 10.91 -5.97
CA LYS A 40 -11.25 12.18 -6.70
C LYS A 40 -10.67 12.07 -8.10
N GLU A 41 -11.35 12.71 -9.05
CA GLU A 41 -10.77 12.92 -10.38
C GLU A 41 -9.56 13.85 -10.27
N VAL A 42 -8.38 13.30 -10.56
CA VAL A 42 -7.10 13.99 -10.53
C VAL A 42 -6.28 13.61 -11.76
N ASN A 43 -5.39 14.51 -12.18
CA ASN A 43 -4.45 14.27 -13.27
C ASN A 43 -3.05 14.66 -12.81
N HIS A 44 -2.26 13.65 -12.46
CA HIS A 44 -0.89 13.82 -11.97
C HIS A 44 0.05 12.97 -12.82
N ALA A 45 1.04 13.61 -13.43
CA ALA A 45 1.98 12.97 -14.35
C ALA A 45 2.90 11.94 -13.65
N GLU A 46 2.96 11.98 -12.31
CA GLU A 46 3.72 11.04 -11.50
C GLU A 46 3.09 9.65 -11.43
N PHE A 47 1.82 9.48 -11.79
CA PHE A 47 1.14 8.19 -11.84
C PHE A 47 0.83 7.81 -13.28
N ASP A 48 1.17 6.57 -13.66
CA ASP A 48 0.85 6.02 -14.99
C ASP A 48 -0.65 5.78 -15.15
N ASN A 49 -1.33 5.43 -14.05
CA ASN A 49 -2.78 5.22 -14.02
C ASN A 49 -3.40 5.86 -12.77
N VAL A 50 -4.59 6.43 -12.93
CA VAL A 50 -5.45 6.87 -11.83
C VAL A 50 -6.78 6.13 -11.94
N ILE A 51 -7.15 5.41 -10.88
CA ILE A 51 -8.39 4.64 -10.80
C ILE A 51 -9.32 5.33 -9.80
N ILE A 52 -10.47 5.77 -10.29
CA ILE A 52 -11.50 6.37 -9.44
C ILE A 52 -12.32 5.26 -8.78
N GLN A 53 -12.31 5.25 -7.45
CA GLN A 53 -13.05 4.33 -6.61
C GLN A 53 -14.07 5.12 -5.79
N ASN A 54 -15.34 5.06 -6.21
CA ASN A 54 -16.43 5.71 -5.47
C ASN A 54 -16.71 4.98 -4.15
N ILE A 55 -16.78 5.75 -3.07
CA ILE A 55 -16.93 5.27 -1.69
C ILE A 55 -18.40 5.13 -1.29
N ASP A 56 -19.32 5.78 -2.02
CA ASP A 56 -20.76 5.80 -1.77
C ASP A 56 -21.44 4.42 -1.63
N LYS A 57 -20.71 3.32 -1.90
CA LYS A 57 -21.17 1.93 -1.75
C LYS A 57 -20.74 1.24 -0.46
N VAL A 58 -19.86 1.85 0.34
CA VAL A 58 -19.43 1.30 1.63
C VAL A 58 -20.30 1.90 2.74
N ASN A 59 -21.46 1.29 2.98
CA ASN A 59 -22.33 1.65 4.10
C ASN A 59 -21.72 1.16 5.43
N THR A 60 -20.62 1.78 5.86
CA THR A 60 -20.08 1.58 7.19
C THR A 60 -19.96 2.93 7.87
N THR A 61 -20.67 3.13 8.96
CA THR A 61 -20.38 4.25 9.85
C THR A 61 -19.04 3.96 10.52
N ASN A 62 -18.10 4.93 10.48
CA ASN A 62 -16.85 5.03 11.29
C ASN A 62 -15.54 4.66 10.55
N TRP A 63 -14.40 4.71 11.27
CA TRP A 63 -13.01 4.44 10.82
C TRP A 63 -12.81 3.18 9.94
N LYS A 64 -13.75 2.23 10.01
CA LYS A 64 -13.77 1.02 9.18
C LYS A 64 -13.95 1.31 7.68
N GLU A 65 -14.51 2.47 7.33
CA GLU A 65 -14.66 2.92 5.95
C GLU A 65 -13.30 3.08 5.26
N GLY A 66 -12.33 3.71 5.95
CA GLY A 66 -10.97 3.86 5.43
C GLY A 66 -10.24 2.52 5.25
N ILE A 67 -10.49 1.56 6.15
CA ILE A 67 -9.92 0.20 6.02
C ILE A 67 -10.54 -0.52 4.82
N MET A 68 -11.85 -0.43 4.66
CA MET A 68 -12.52 -1.06 3.52
C MET A 68 -12.06 -0.42 2.20
N PHE A 69 -11.84 0.89 2.17
CA PHE A 69 -11.29 1.56 1.00
C PHE A 69 -9.90 1.02 0.64
N LYS A 70 -9.02 0.83 1.62
CA LYS A 70 -7.70 0.21 1.42
C LYS A 70 -7.85 -1.21 0.85
N VAL A 71 -8.68 -2.05 1.45
CA VAL A 71 -8.89 -3.44 0.98
C VAL A 71 -9.47 -3.48 -0.44
N MET A 72 -10.49 -2.67 -0.73
CA MET A 72 -11.11 -2.60 -2.05
C MET A 72 -10.17 -2.02 -3.11
N GLY A 73 -9.32 -1.06 -2.72
CA GLY A 73 -8.32 -0.47 -3.60
C GLY A 73 -7.19 -1.44 -3.93
N LEU A 74 -6.78 -2.31 -3.00
CA LEU A 74 -5.78 -3.35 -3.28
C LEU A 74 -6.22 -4.27 -4.43
N LEU A 75 -7.51 -4.60 -4.49
CA LEU A 75 -8.10 -5.41 -5.57
C LEU A 75 -8.11 -4.71 -6.94
N LYS A 76 -7.76 -3.42 -7.01
CA LYS A 76 -7.68 -2.64 -8.25
C LYS A 76 -6.30 -2.62 -8.87
N SER A 77 -5.32 -3.29 -8.27
CA SER A 77 -3.98 -3.35 -8.83
C SER A 77 -4.01 -3.86 -10.28
N PRO A 78 -3.39 -3.15 -11.25
CA PRO A 78 -3.24 -3.63 -12.61
C PRO A 78 -1.99 -4.51 -12.81
N TYR A 79 -1.30 -4.88 -11.73
CA TYR A 79 -0.01 -5.58 -11.75
C TYR A 79 -0.16 -7.02 -11.25
N ASN A 80 0.60 -7.96 -11.82
CA ASN A 80 0.69 -9.32 -11.29
C ASN A 80 1.43 -9.34 -9.95
N LYS A 81 2.51 -8.58 -9.85
CA LYS A 81 3.26 -8.34 -8.61
C LYS A 81 3.07 -6.91 -8.16
N THR A 82 2.42 -6.74 -7.03
CA THR A 82 2.02 -5.42 -6.52
C THR A 82 2.80 -5.10 -5.27
N PHE A 83 3.41 -3.91 -5.24
CA PHE A 83 3.94 -3.33 -4.02
C PHE A 83 3.00 -2.21 -3.58
N PHE A 84 2.15 -2.51 -2.59
CA PHE A 84 1.30 -1.51 -1.97
C PHE A 84 2.12 -0.61 -1.04
N ILE A 85 1.91 0.69 -1.14
CA ILE A 85 2.64 1.73 -0.40
C ILE A 85 1.65 2.65 0.30
N ASP A 86 1.80 2.83 1.61
CA ASP A 86 1.06 3.84 2.35
C ASP A 86 1.49 5.25 1.91
N THR A 87 0.56 6.20 1.86
CA THR A 87 0.78 7.52 1.24
C THR A 87 1.86 8.35 1.92
N ASP A 88 2.09 8.12 3.21
CA ASP A 88 3.09 8.77 4.05
C ASP A 88 4.46 8.08 4.03
N THR A 89 4.68 7.10 3.14
CA THR A 89 5.97 6.43 2.98
C THR A 89 6.95 7.27 2.15
N TYR A 90 8.22 7.33 2.55
CA TYR A 90 9.30 7.95 1.77
C TYR A 90 10.33 6.90 1.34
N PHE A 91 10.69 6.88 0.05
CA PHE A 91 11.73 6.00 -0.47
C PHE A 91 13.10 6.65 -0.34
N ALA A 92 13.98 6.01 0.43
CA ALA A 92 15.35 6.46 0.64
C ALA A 92 16.36 5.75 -0.28
N ASP A 93 16.01 4.59 -0.82
CA ASP A 93 16.85 3.77 -1.69
C ASP A 93 15.98 2.87 -2.59
N ASP A 94 16.60 2.18 -3.54
CA ASP A 94 15.94 1.14 -4.34
C ASP A 94 15.53 -0.04 -3.44
N CYS A 95 14.35 -0.57 -3.72
CA CYS A 95 13.76 -1.73 -3.05
C CYS A 95 13.10 -2.68 -4.07
N SER A 96 13.45 -2.55 -5.35
CA SER A 96 12.87 -3.29 -6.46
C SER A 96 13.13 -4.80 -6.37
N GLU A 97 14.14 -5.23 -5.61
CA GLU A 97 14.44 -6.63 -5.31
C GLU A 97 13.33 -7.33 -4.51
N LEU A 98 12.48 -6.56 -3.80
CA LEU A 98 11.34 -7.13 -3.06
C LEU A 98 10.31 -7.79 -4.01
N PHE A 99 10.24 -7.36 -5.27
CA PHE A 99 9.41 -8.04 -6.28
C PHE A 99 9.91 -9.45 -6.63
N ASP A 100 11.19 -9.75 -6.41
CA ASP A 100 11.74 -11.07 -6.68
C ASP A 100 11.35 -12.08 -5.60
N LEU A 101 11.16 -11.61 -4.37
CA LEU A 101 10.65 -12.43 -3.28
C LEU A 101 9.21 -12.92 -3.54
N LEU A 102 8.42 -12.17 -4.31
CA LEU A 102 7.08 -12.58 -4.75
C LEU A 102 7.09 -13.75 -5.78
N ASN A 103 8.27 -14.22 -6.22
CA ASN A 103 8.38 -15.50 -6.92
C ASN A 103 8.23 -16.72 -5.98
N HIS A 104 8.36 -16.50 -4.68
CA HIS A 104 8.41 -17.56 -3.66
C HIS A 104 7.27 -17.44 -2.64
N PHE A 105 6.70 -16.25 -2.47
CA PHE A 105 5.65 -15.96 -1.49
C PHE A 105 4.51 -15.18 -2.14
N ASP A 106 3.28 -15.47 -1.73
CA ASP A 106 2.09 -14.75 -2.22
C ASP A 106 1.94 -13.35 -1.60
N LEU A 107 2.49 -13.14 -0.40
CA LEU A 107 2.39 -11.90 0.36
C LEU A 107 3.67 -11.65 1.19
N LEU A 108 4.11 -10.40 1.21
CA LEU A 108 5.24 -9.93 2.02
C LEU A 108 4.79 -8.71 2.83
N MET A 109 5.14 -8.67 4.11
CA MET A 109 4.83 -7.57 5.02
C MET A 109 5.97 -7.36 5.99
N ALA A 110 6.23 -6.11 6.37
CA ALA A 110 7.15 -5.79 7.46
C ALA A 110 6.49 -6.09 8.82
N HIS A 111 7.31 -6.40 9.84
CA HIS A 111 6.82 -6.47 11.21
C HIS A 111 6.40 -5.09 11.71
N ALA A 112 5.37 -5.02 12.55
CA ALA A 112 4.95 -3.79 13.22
C ALA A 112 6.02 -3.40 14.26
N PRO A 113 6.76 -2.29 14.07
CA PRO A 113 7.89 -1.97 14.96
C PRO A 113 7.45 -1.55 16.37
N ALA A 114 6.22 -1.07 16.51
CA ALA A 114 5.68 -0.57 17.77
C ALA A 114 4.93 -1.63 18.60
N ASP A 115 4.63 -2.78 18.01
CA ASP A 115 3.86 -3.82 18.69
C ASP A 115 4.79 -4.94 19.17
N THR A 116 5.01 -4.95 20.48
CA THR A 116 5.84 -5.95 21.17
C THR A 116 5.00 -7.03 21.85
N ALA A 117 3.71 -7.16 21.50
CA ALA A 117 2.84 -8.14 22.11
C ALA A 117 3.37 -9.56 21.89
N GLN A 118 3.34 -10.37 22.96
CA GLN A 118 3.64 -11.80 22.89
C GLN A 118 2.32 -12.55 22.87
N VAL A 119 2.08 -13.31 21.80
CA VAL A 119 0.90 -14.16 21.70
C VAL A 119 1.12 -15.44 22.50
N VAL A 120 0.16 -15.71 23.39
CA VAL A 120 0.11 -16.93 24.22
C VAL A 120 -1.18 -17.67 23.91
N ILE A 121 -1.05 -18.93 23.49
CA ILE A 121 -2.17 -19.84 23.24
C ILE A 121 -1.97 -21.06 24.14
N ASP A 122 -2.95 -21.41 24.96
CA ASP A 122 -2.89 -22.53 25.91
C ASP A 122 -1.60 -22.52 26.75
N GLU A 123 -1.29 -21.36 27.34
CA GLU A 123 -0.09 -21.09 28.15
C GLU A 123 1.26 -21.21 27.40
N LYS A 124 1.24 -21.46 26.09
CA LYS A 124 2.44 -21.53 25.25
C LYS A 124 2.64 -20.23 24.48
N LYS A 125 3.84 -19.67 24.60
CA LYS A 125 4.27 -18.57 23.72
C LYS A 125 4.37 -19.09 22.29
N VAL A 126 3.71 -18.40 21.37
CA VAL A 126 3.76 -18.73 19.95
C VAL A 126 4.98 -18.05 19.33
N ALA A 127 6.12 -18.74 19.36
CA ALA A 127 7.33 -18.26 18.71
C ALA A 127 7.10 -18.10 17.20
N GLY A 128 7.58 -17.00 16.63
CA GLY A 128 7.40 -16.69 15.21
C GLY A 128 6.09 -15.98 14.86
N TYR A 129 5.19 -15.78 15.83
CA TYR A 129 4.05 -14.89 15.64
C TYR A 129 4.49 -13.44 15.85
N TYR A 130 4.51 -12.66 14.77
CA TYR A 130 4.77 -11.24 14.79
C TYR A 130 3.55 -10.51 14.25
N SER A 131 3.21 -9.37 14.85
CA SER A 131 2.27 -8.46 14.22
C SER A 131 2.90 -7.83 12.99
N TYR A 132 2.06 -7.61 11.99
CA TYR A 132 2.46 -7.04 10.72
C TYR A 132 2.16 -5.55 10.74
N ASN A 133 3.01 -4.76 10.10
CA ASN A 133 2.76 -3.35 9.90
C ASN A 133 1.58 -3.19 8.93
N THR A 134 0.50 -2.56 9.39
CA THR A 134 -0.71 -2.31 8.59
C THR A 134 -0.84 -0.86 8.12
N GLY A 135 0.17 -0.02 8.43
CA GLY A 135 0.08 1.44 8.40
C GLY A 135 -0.54 1.95 9.69
#